data_AF-A0A9W7EDN1-F1
#
_entry.id   AF-A0A9W7EDN1-F1
#
_cell.length_a   1.000
_cell.length_b   1.000
_cell.length_c   1.000
_cell.angle_alpha   90.00
_cell.angle_beta   90.00
_cell.angle_gamma   90.00
#
_symmetry.space_group_name_H-M   'P 1'
#
loop_
_entity.id
_entity.type
_entity.pdbx_description
1 polymer ?
#
loop_
_entity_poly.entity_id
_entity_poly.type
_entity_poly.pdbx_seq_one_letter_code
_entity_poly.pdbx_strand_id
1 'polypeptide(L)'
;NDVKLSTEVQNFKNIEKYMYLVSPRGAGESTHRTWESLYAGTIPIVKRSPIDHALEKLPVHLVDDYSEITPDKVEELKELYRTKYKPMMDDPVVQKRLHREYYFNMVEETRVEALNRLGLSNVDEERVQCW
;
A
#
# COMPACT_ATOMS: atom_id res chain seq x y z
N ASN A 1 26.86 -19.54 -15.90
CA ASN A 1 26.00 -18.54 -16.57
C ASN A 1 25.17 -17.83 -15.53
N ASP A 2 25.69 -16.72 -14.99
CA ASP A 2 24.94 -15.89 -14.06
C ASP A 2 23.88 -15.11 -14.82
N VAL A 3 22.63 -15.52 -14.67
CA VAL A 3 21.49 -14.74 -15.17
C VAL A 3 21.43 -13.47 -14.34
N LYS A 4 21.78 -12.34 -14.95
CA LYS A 4 21.66 -11.03 -14.31
C LYS A 4 20.18 -10.73 -14.13
N LEU A 5 19.72 -10.71 -12.88
CA LEU A 5 18.34 -10.38 -12.55
C LEU A 5 18.04 -8.94 -12.97
N SER A 6 16.77 -8.67 -13.26
CA SER A 6 16.32 -7.30 -13.48
C SER A 6 16.49 -6.47 -12.19
N THR A 7 16.58 -5.16 -12.35
CA THR A 7 16.74 -4.23 -11.22
C THR A 7 15.59 -4.35 -10.22
N GLU A 8 14.37 -4.60 -10.71
CA GLU A 8 13.17 -4.79 -9.89
C GLU A 8 13.30 -6.03 -9.02
N VAL A 9 13.66 -7.18 -9.60
CA VAL A 9 13.82 -8.42 -8.83
C VAL A 9 14.93 -8.27 -7.78
N GLN A 10 16.01 -7.55 -8.11
CA GLN A 10 17.06 -7.27 -7.15
C GLN A 10 16.59 -6.36 -6.00
N ASN A 11 15.70 -5.40 -6.28
CA ASN A 11 15.09 -4.54 -5.28
C ASN A 11 14.22 -5.37 -4.31
N PHE A 12 13.31 -6.21 -4.82
CA PHE A 12 12.48 -7.08 -4.00
C PHE A 12 13.29 -8.01 -3.08
N LYS A 13 14.36 -8.63 -3.62
CA LYS A 13 15.29 -9.45 -2.83
C LYS A 13 16.02 -8.70 -1.73
N ASN A 14 16.18 -7.39 -1.87
CA ASN A 14 16.80 -6.57 -0.83
C ASN A 14 15.76 -6.18 0.23
N ILE A 15 14.53 -5.89 -0.18
CA ILE A 15 13.45 -5.51 0.71
C ILE A 15 13.05 -6.67 1.63
N GLU A 16 12.84 -7.87 1.09
CA GLU A 16 12.32 -9.05 1.82
C GLU A 16 13.19 -9.48 3.03
N LYS A 17 14.44 -9.01 3.09
CA LYS A 17 15.38 -9.29 4.19
C LYS A 17 15.04 -8.57 5.48
N TYR A 18 14.16 -7.57 5.43
CA TYR A 18 13.87 -6.69 6.57
C TYR A 18 12.41 -6.83 7.03
N MET A 19 12.19 -6.76 8.35
CA MET A 19 10.85 -6.69 8.93
C MET A 19 10.14 -5.38 8.58
N TYR A 20 10.90 -4.29 8.54
CA TYR A 20 10.40 -2.94 8.28
C TYR A 20 11.25 -2.23 7.23
N LEU A 21 10.62 -1.31 6.50
CA LEU A 21 11.29 -0.43 5.55
C LEU A 21 10.71 0.98 5.65
N VAL A 22 11.57 1.99 5.72
CA VAL A 22 11.14 3.40 5.77
C VAL A 22 10.64 3.84 4.40
N SER A 23 9.40 4.31 4.32
CA SER A 23 8.72 4.72 3.09
C SER A 23 8.32 6.20 3.14
N PRO A 24 9.28 7.13 2.93
CA PRO A 24 8.99 8.55 2.82
C PRO A 24 8.11 8.85 1.63
N ARG A 25 7.20 9.82 1.84
CA ARG A 25 6.35 10.40 0.80
C ARG A 25 7.20 10.90 -0.36
N GLY A 26 6.70 10.67 -1.57
CA GLY A 26 7.30 11.12 -2.82
C GLY A 26 6.48 12.27 -3.39
N ALA A 27 6.20 12.23 -4.69
CA ALA A 27 5.26 13.16 -5.33
C ALA A 27 3.79 12.96 -4.90
N GLY A 28 3.50 11.92 -4.10
CA GLY A 28 2.18 11.61 -3.57
C GLY A 28 2.23 10.93 -2.21
N GLU A 29 1.04 10.73 -1.63
CA GLU A 29 0.81 10.20 -0.29
C GLU A 29 1.21 8.73 -0.15
N SER A 30 0.77 7.88 -1.08
CA SER A 30 1.22 6.50 -1.21
C SER A 30 2.26 6.41 -2.33
N THR A 31 3.38 5.77 -2.04
CA THR A 31 4.51 5.66 -2.97
C THR A 31 4.64 4.23 -3.47
N HIS A 32 5.30 4.03 -4.62
CA HIS A 32 5.68 2.70 -5.11
C HIS A 32 6.39 1.89 -4.01
N ARG A 33 7.27 2.53 -3.23
CA ARG A 33 8.01 1.90 -2.13
C ARG A 33 7.11 1.28 -1.06
N THR A 34 5.96 1.91 -0.77
CA THR A 34 4.98 1.39 0.20
C THR A 34 4.36 0.09 -0.31
N TRP A 35 4.01 0.04 -1.59
CA TRP A 35 3.40 -1.15 -2.19
C TRP A 35 4.42 -2.25 -2.45
N GLU A 36 5.63 -1.91 -2.92
CA GLU A 36 6.73 -2.86 -3.09
C GLU A 36 7.08 -3.55 -1.77
N SER A 37 7.12 -2.82 -0.64
CA SER A 37 7.40 -3.44 0.65
C SER A 37 6.27 -4.37 1.08
N LEU A 38 5.01 -3.95 0.95
CA LEU A 38 3.85 -4.81 1.25
C LEU A 38 3.88 -6.10 0.42
N TYR A 39 4.17 -6.00 -0.88
CA TYR A 39 4.32 -7.17 -1.76
C TYR A 39 5.50 -8.06 -1.41
N ALA A 40 6.58 -7.50 -0.88
CA ALA A 40 7.73 -8.25 -0.37
C ALA A 40 7.50 -8.85 1.05
N GLY A 41 6.36 -8.58 1.69
CA GLY A 41 6.10 -8.99 3.08
C GLY A 41 6.78 -8.11 4.13
N THR A 42 7.36 -6.98 3.74
CA THR A 42 8.04 -6.03 4.62
C THR A 42 7.11 -4.88 5.00
N ILE A 43 7.07 -4.53 6.28
CA ILE A 43 6.13 -3.53 6.81
C ILE A 43 6.64 -2.11 6.52
N PRO A 44 5.94 -1.30 5.69
CA PRO A 44 6.37 0.06 5.44
C PRO A 44 6.14 0.94 6.68
N ILE A 45 7.13 1.78 7.00
CA ILE A 45 7.02 2.86 7.97
C ILE A 45 6.70 4.15 7.20
N VAL A 46 5.50 4.70 7.41
CA VAL A 46 4.93 5.82 6.65
C VAL A 46 4.56 6.94 7.60
N LYS A 47 4.82 8.20 7.21
CA LYS A 47 4.36 9.36 7.96
C LYS A 47 2.84 9.52 7.84
N ARG A 48 2.16 9.87 8.93
CA ARG A 48 0.73 10.18 8.93
C ARG A 48 0.33 11.20 7.88
N SER A 49 -0.88 11.05 7.36
CA SER A 49 -1.41 11.75 6.20
C SER A 49 -2.95 11.67 6.12
N PRO A 50 -3.59 12.46 5.23
CA PRO A 50 -5.04 12.33 5.00
C PRO A 50 -5.49 10.94 4.51
N ILE A 51 -4.59 10.10 3.97
CA ILE A 51 -4.93 8.75 3.49
C ILE A 51 -4.79 7.66 4.56
N ASP A 52 -4.51 8.02 5.82
CA ASP A 52 -4.30 7.07 6.91
C ASP A 52 -5.46 6.07 7.04
N HIS A 53 -6.70 6.51 6.86
CA HIS A 53 -7.89 5.67 6.90
C HIS A 53 -7.85 4.47 5.90
N ALA A 54 -7.13 4.62 4.80
CA ALA A 54 -6.90 3.55 3.83
C ALA A 54 -5.71 2.66 4.24
N LEU A 55 -4.64 3.27 4.76
CA LEU A 55 -3.41 2.59 5.17
C LEU A 55 -3.56 1.78 6.48
N GLU A 56 -4.39 2.23 7.42
CA GLU A 56 -4.65 1.53 8.69
C GLU A 56 -5.29 0.16 8.51
N LYS A 57 -5.91 -0.09 7.35
CA LYS A 57 -6.50 -1.38 6.96
C LYS A 57 -5.48 -2.33 6.33
N LEU A 58 -4.22 -1.92 6.25
CA LEU A 58 -3.09 -2.65 5.69
C LEU A 58 -1.99 -2.77 6.76
N PRO A 59 -1.05 -3.71 6.61
CA PRO A 59 0.03 -3.88 7.56
C PRO A 59 1.09 -2.79 7.33
N VAL A 60 0.79 -1.58 7.80
CA VAL A 60 1.60 -0.36 7.69
C VAL A 60 1.89 0.18 9.10
N HIS A 61 3.10 0.67 9.32
CA HIS A 61 3.48 1.35 10.56
C HIS A 61 3.44 2.87 10.37
N LEU A 62 2.42 3.51 10.90
CA LEU A 62 2.23 4.97 10.82
C LEU A 62 2.97 5.67 11.96
N VAL A 63 3.74 6.70 11.61
CA VAL A 63 4.49 7.56 12.55
C VAL A 63 4.19 9.03 12.30
N ASP A 64 4.31 9.88 13.32
CA ASP A 64 4.23 11.33 13.14
C ASP A 64 5.59 11.89 12.66
N ASP A 65 6.69 11.36 13.20
CA ASP A 65 8.05 11.61 12.74
C ASP A 65 8.91 10.34 12.60
N TYR A 66 9.80 10.32 11.60
CA TYR A 66 10.74 9.19 11.45
C TYR A 66 11.76 9.13 12.59
N SER A 67 12.00 10.24 13.29
CA SER A 67 12.82 10.29 14.50
C SER A 67 12.28 9.41 15.64
N GLU A 68 11.02 8.98 15.56
CA GLU A 68 10.45 8.03 16.51
C GLU A 68 11.07 6.64 16.42
N ILE A 69 11.72 6.30 15.30
CA ILE A 69 12.35 5.00 15.07
C ILE A 69 13.80 5.08 15.55
N THR A 70 13.99 4.69 16.81
CA THR A 70 15.27 4.74 17.51
C THR A 70 15.79 3.33 17.87
N PRO A 71 17.10 3.15 18.12
CA PRO A 71 17.66 1.83 18.46
C PRO A 71 17.04 1.16 19.69
N ASP A 72 16.57 1.94 20.66
CA ASP A 72 15.90 1.47 21.88
C ASP A 72 14.50 0.91 21.63
N LYS A 73 13.82 1.27 20.52
CA LYS A 73 12.52 0.72 20.15
C LYS A 73 12.57 -0.58 19.34
N VAL A 74 13.77 -1.12 19.08
CA VAL A 74 13.93 -2.29 18.20
C VAL A 74 13.16 -3.51 18.70
N GLU A 75 13.16 -3.79 20.01
CA GLU A 75 12.44 -4.94 20.56
C GLU A 75 10.92 -4.74 20.52
N GLU A 76 10.43 -3.52 20.73
CA GLU A 76 9.01 -3.17 20.55
C GLU A 76 8.56 -3.39 19.10
N LEU A 77 9.34 -2.92 18.13
CA LEU A 77 9.05 -3.11 16.71
C LEU A 77 9.06 -4.58 16.30
N LYS A 78 10.00 -5.37 16.81
CA LYS A 78 10.01 -6.84 16.59
C LYS A 78 8.75 -7.49 17.15
N GLU A 79 8.31 -7.06 18.33
CA GLU A 79 7.12 -7.61 18.95
C GLU A 79 5.84 -7.21 18.20
N LEU A 80 5.72 -5.94 17.79
CA LEU A 80 4.64 -5.48 16.91
C LEU A 80 4.60 -6.25 15.59
N TYR A 81 5.76 -6.55 15.02
CA TYR A 81 5.86 -7.35 13.80
C TYR A 81 5.24 -8.74 14.02
N ARG A 82 5.64 -9.44 15.08
CA ARG A 82 5.18 -10.80 15.38
C ARG A 82 3.70 -10.87 15.75
N THR A 83 3.24 -9.92 16.57
CA THR A 83 1.90 -9.99 17.20
C THR A 83 0.82 -9.30 16.39
N LYS A 84 1.16 -8.29 15.59
CA LYS A 84 0.19 -7.51 14.81
C LYS A 84 0.41 -7.70 13.31
N TYR A 85 1.58 -7.33 12.80
CA TYR A 85 1.73 -7.19 11.35
C TYR A 85 1.83 -8.51 10.59
N LYS A 86 2.53 -9.50 11.14
CA LYS A 86 2.58 -10.83 10.52
C LYS A 86 1.19 -11.47 10.45
N PRO A 87 0.38 -11.54 11.53
CA PRO A 87 -0.99 -12.04 11.44
C PRO A 87 -1.86 -11.23 10.47
N MET A 88 -1.74 -9.90 10.45
CA MET A 88 -2.45 -9.06 9.47
C MET A 88 -2.06 -9.39 8.04
N MET A 89 -0.79 -9.68 7.77
CA MET A 89 -0.34 -10.07 6.43
C MET A 89 -0.97 -11.41 6.02
N ASP A 90 -1.15 -12.35 6.95
CA ASP A 90 -1.77 -13.65 6.69
C ASP A 90 -3.32 -13.56 6.62
N ASP A 91 -3.94 -12.42 6.93
CA ASP A 91 -5.39 -12.24 6.95
C ASP A 91 -5.98 -12.22 5.51
N PRO A 92 -6.96 -13.09 5.19
CA PRO A 92 -7.56 -13.14 3.85
C PRO A 92 -8.22 -11.84 3.37
N VAL A 93 -8.75 -11.04 4.29
CA VAL A 93 -9.34 -9.72 3.98
C VAL A 93 -8.24 -8.74 3.60
N VAL A 94 -7.12 -8.75 4.33
CA VAL A 94 -5.97 -7.90 4.02
C VAL A 94 -5.32 -8.34 2.70
N GLN A 95 -5.14 -9.64 2.49
CA GLN A 95 -4.61 -10.19 1.24
C GLN A 95 -5.41 -9.72 0.03
N LYS A 96 -6.75 -9.73 0.10
CA LYS A 96 -7.61 -9.15 -0.95
C LYS A 96 -7.30 -7.68 -1.22
N ARG A 97 -7.08 -6.87 -0.17
CA ARG A 97 -6.74 -5.44 -0.31
C ARG A 97 -5.38 -5.20 -0.94
N LEU A 98 -4.45 -6.16 -0.94
CA LEU A 98 -3.16 -5.99 -1.61
C LEU A 98 -3.29 -6.13 -3.14
N HIS A 99 -4.39 -6.67 -3.66
CA HIS A 99 -4.61 -6.84 -5.09
C HIS A 99 -5.32 -5.64 -5.72
N ARG A 100 -4.87 -5.22 -6.91
CA ARG A 100 -5.43 -4.08 -7.65
C ARG A 100 -6.93 -4.26 -7.94
N GLU A 101 -7.35 -5.51 -8.15
CA GLU A 101 -8.71 -5.92 -8.47
C GLU A 101 -9.69 -5.48 -7.38
N TYR A 102 -9.28 -5.50 -6.11
CA TYR A 102 -10.13 -5.06 -5.00
C TYR A 102 -10.52 -3.58 -5.13
N TYR A 103 -9.55 -2.71 -5.41
CA TYR A 103 -9.80 -1.29 -5.57
C TYR A 103 -10.52 -0.97 -6.87
N PHE A 104 -10.15 -1.65 -7.95
CA PHE A 104 -10.83 -1.50 -9.24
C PHE A 104 -12.33 -1.78 -9.11
N ASN A 105 -12.69 -2.94 -8.54
CA ASN A 105 -14.09 -3.32 -8.36
C ASN A 105 -14.84 -2.33 -7.47
N MET A 106 -14.23 -1.91 -6.34
CA MET A 106 -14.84 -0.93 -5.44
C MET A 106 -15.15 0.41 -6.13
N VAL A 107 -14.18 0.92 -6.91
CA VAL A 107 -14.34 2.17 -7.65
C VAL A 107 -15.41 2.01 -8.72
N GLU A 108 -15.37 0.94 -9.50
CA GLU A 108 -16.32 0.71 -10.59
C GLU A 108 -17.75 0.53 -10.09
N GLU A 109 -17.97 -0.24 -9.04
CA GLU A 109 -19.28 -0.43 -8.42
C GLU A 109 -19.86 0.91 -7.94
N THR A 110 -19.06 1.67 -7.18
CA THR A 110 -19.46 2.99 -6.65
C THR A 110 -19.75 3.98 -7.78
N ARG A 111 -18.91 3.97 -8.83
CA ARG A 111 -19.03 4.85 -9.99
C ARG A 111 -20.31 4.56 -10.76
N VAL A 112 -20.60 3.29 -11.06
CA VAL A 112 -21.81 2.87 -11.78
C VAL A 112 -23.07 3.22 -10.99
N GLU A 113 -23.08 2.97 -9.68
CA GLU A 113 -24.20 3.34 -8.81
C GLU A 113 -24.46 4.85 -8.83
N ALA A 114 -23.40 5.66 -8.70
CA ALA A 114 -23.51 7.11 -8.71
C ALA A 114 -24.03 7.65 -10.05
N LEU A 115 -23.55 7.12 -11.18
CA LEU A 115 -24.03 7.51 -12.51
C LEU A 115 -25.52 7.22 -12.68
N ASN A 116 -25.95 6.00 -12.33
CA ASN A 116 -27.35 5.60 -12.42
C ASN A 116 -28.25 6.50 -11.56
N ARG A 117 -27.81 6.79 -10.32
CA ARG A 117 -28.56 7.67 -9.41
C ARG A 117 -28.72 9.09 -9.97
N LEU A 118 -27.73 9.59 -10.69
CA LEU A 118 -27.72 10.94 -11.25
C LEU A 118 -28.30 11.01 -12.67
N GLY A 119 -28.70 9.86 -13.25
CA GLY A 119 -29.15 9.78 -14.65
C GLY A 119 -28.05 10.15 -15.65
N LEU A 120 -26.78 10.01 -15.26
CA LEU A 120 -25.63 10.32 -16.09
C LEU A 120 -25.21 9.08 -16.88
N SER A 121 -24.81 9.27 -18.14
CA SER A 121 -24.26 8.18 -18.93
C SER A 121 -22.82 7.86 -18.52
N ASN A 122 -22.41 6.62 -18.82
CA ASN A 122 -21.01 6.22 -18.68
C ASN A 122 -20.12 7.01 -19.68
N VAL A 123 -18.81 6.79 -19.68
CA VAL A 123 -17.98 7.25 -20.80
C VAL A 123 -18.50 6.58 -22.07
N ASP A 124 -19.13 7.34 -22.94
CA ASP A 124 -19.74 6.89 -24.19
C ASP A 124 -19.28 7.77 -25.37
N GLU A 125 -19.63 7.33 -26.57
CA GLU A 125 -19.25 7.98 -27.83
C GLU A 125 -19.90 9.37 -28.01
N GLU A 126 -20.87 9.75 -27.17
CA GLU A 126 -21.53 11.06 -27.23
C GLU A 126 -20.73 12.17 -26.54
N ARG A 127 -19.71 11.82 -25.76
CA ARG A 127 -18.78 12.78 -25.14
C ARG A 127 -17.80 13.34 -26.17
N VAL A 128 -18.25 14.33 -26.92
CA VAL A 128 -17.50 14.93 -28.04
C VAL A 128 -16.75 16.23 -27.72
N GLN A 129 -16.82 16.72 -26.49
CA GLN A 129 -16.18 17.99 -26.10
C GLN A 129 -14.91 17.79 -25.28
N CYS A 130 -13.88 18.55 -25.61
CA CYS A 130 -12.76 18.86 -24.73
C CYS A 130 -13.05 20.19 -24.00
N TRP A 131 -12.49 20.33 -22.78
CA TRP A 131 -12.59 21.46 -21.83
C TRP A 131 -13.44 22.68 -22.21
#